data_AF-N9MU64-F1
#
_entry.id   AF-N9MU64-F1
#
_cell.length_a   1.000
_cell.length_b   1.000
_cell.length_c   1.000
_cell.angle_alpha   90.00
_cell.angle_beta   90.00
_cell.angle_gamma   90.00
#
_symmetry.space_group_name_H-M   'P 1'
#
loop_
_entity.id
_entity.type
_entity.pdbx_description
1 polymer ?
#
loop_
_entity_poly.entity_id
_entity_poly.type
_entity_poly.pdbx_seq_one_letter_code
_entity_poly.pdbx_strand_id
1 'polypeptide(L)'
;MKGYYLAALCTGLLLGGCVSAQTVSKQVHRATSAESRAATDVAIAVAADQDDSQYGGIKKQYLVKACKVTIYNDGPIRMVNEKTGQPCNAPIPEDHQFSKTTRTYQENGCMITEFAAADGVGDAMMDCSQK
;
A
#
# COMPACT_ATOMS: atom_id res chain seq x y z
N MET A 1 -20.21 -44.74 8.50
CA MET A 1 -21.55 -44.98 7.90
C MET A 1 -21.72 -43.97 6.78
N LYS A 2 -21.89 -44.43 5.54
CA LYS A 2 -21.98 -43.61 4.32
C LYS A 2 -23.46 -43.53 3.93
N GLY A 3 -23.96 -42.32 3.72
CA GLY A 3 -25.35 -42.03 3.33
C GLY A 3 -25.46 -41.53 1.88
N TYR A 4 -25.79 -42.44 0.95
CA TYR A 4 -26.92 -42.43 -0.01
C TYR A 4 -27.73 -41.10 -0.15
N TYR A 5 -28.26 -40.56 -1.27
CA TYR A 5 -28.22 -40.72 -2.75
C TYR A 5 -29.04 -39.52 -3.35
N LEU A 6 -28.74 -39.16 -4.62
CA LEU A 6 -29.61 -38.69 -5.74
C LEU A 6 -30.61 -37.51 -5.66
N ALA A 7 -30.40 -36.60 -6.63
CA ALA A 7 -31.35 -36.05 -7.63
C ALA A 7 -32.30 -34.88 -7.29
N ALA A 8 -32.12 -33.76 -8.02
CA ALA A 8 -33.19 -33.07 -8.77
C ALA A 8 -32.58 -31.96 -9.68
N LEU A 9 -32.57 -32.21 -10.99
CA LEU A 9 -32.38 -31.20 -12.05
C LEU A 9 -33.76 -30.65 -12.48
N CYS A 10 -33.73 -29.46 -13.10
CA CYS A 10 -34.79 -28.79 -13.86
C CYS A 10 -35.74 -27.83 -13.11
N THR A 11 -35.46 -26.54 -13.24
CA THR A 11 -36.44 -25.47 -13.49
C THR A 11 -35.66 -24.35 -14.20
N GLY A 12 -36.08 -23.66 -15.25
CA GLY A 12 -37.25 -23.68 -16.12
C GLY A 12 -37.02 -22.53 -17.11
N LEU A 13 -37.28 -22.77 -18.39
CA LEU A 13 -37.28 -21.76 -19.45
C LEU A 13 -38.19 -20.57 -19.10
N LEU A 14 -37.71 -19.34 -19.31
CA LEU A 14 -38.59 -18.27 -19.80
C LEU A 14 -37.93 -17.57 -21.00
N LEU A 15 -38.47 -17.92 -22.17
CA LEU A 15 -38.35 -17.23 -23.43
C LEU A 15 -39.09 -15.89 -23.33
N GLY A 16 -38.43 -14.79 -23.72
CA GLY A 16 -39.07 -13.51 -23.98
C GLY A 16 -38.31 -12.80 -25.10
N GLY A 17 -38.83 -12.87 -26.33
CA GLY A 17 -38.27 -12.25 -27.52
C GLY A 17 -38.98 -10.95 -27.93
N CYS A 18 -38.20 -10.06 -28.55
CA CYS A 18 -38.45 -9.13 -29.67
C CYS A 18 -39.70 -8.22 -29.69
N VAL A 19 -39.51 -6.90 -29.88
CA VAL A 19 -39.97 -6.15 -31.08
C VAL A 19 -39.36 -4.74 -31.15
N SER A 20 -39.10 -4.26 -32.37
CA SER A 20 -38.42 -3.00 -32.70
C SER A 20 -39.37 -1.83 -32.99
N ALA A 21 -38.77 -0.62 -32.92
CA ALA A 21 -39.00 0.61 -33.69
C ALA A 21 -40.01 1.67 -33.20
N GLN A 22 -39.47 2.88 -32.98
CA GLN A 22 -40.00 4.14 -33.54
C GLN A 22 -38.87 5.18 -33.71
N THR A 23 -39.03 5.98 -34.75
CA THR A 23 -38.08 6.84 -35.47
C THR A 23 -38.22 8.34 -35.15
N VAL A 24 -37.14 9.12 -35.46
CA VAL A 24 -37.10 10.57 -35.79
C VAL A 24 -37.15 11.54 -34.58
N SER A 25 -36.25 12.53 -34.37
CA SER A 25 -35.56 13.45 -35.30
C SER A 25 -34.35 14.17 -34.67
N LYS A 26 -33.31 14.41 -35.49
CA LYS A 26 -32.28 15.48 -35.46
C LYS A 26 -31.44 15.70 -34.19
N GLN A 27 -30.13 15.42 -34.32
CA GLN A 27 -29.10 16.48 -34.28
C GLN A 27 -27.75 16.03 -34.89
N VAL A 28 -27.44 16.65 -36.03
CA VAL A 28 -26.14 17.18 -36.49
C VAL A 28 -24.90 16.28 -36.39
N HIS A 29 -24.42 15.88 -37.57
CA HIS A 29 -23.03 15.52 -37.84
C HIS A 29 -22.05 16.56 -37.26
N ARG A 30 -21.13 16.11 -36.40
CA ARG A 30 -19.75 16.60 -36.40
C ARG A 30 -18.81 15.50 -35.89
N ALA A 31 -18.12 14.86 -36.83
CA ALA A 31 -16.91 14.11 -36.52
C ALA A 31 -15.79 15.13 -36.27
N THR A 32 -15.27 15.16 -35.05
CA THR A 32 -13.90 15.63 -34.77
C THR A 32 -13.30 14.64 -33.80
N SER A 33 -12.36 13.84 -34.32
CA SER A 33 -11.40 13.08 -33.55
C SER A 33 -10.66 14.03 -32.60
N ALA A 34 -10.82 13.82 -31.30
CA ALA A 34 -9.95 14.36 -30.28
C ALA A 34 -9.94 13.36 -29.13
N GLU A 35 -8.75 12.82 -28.87
CA GLU A 35 -8.45 11.85 -27.82
C GLU A 35 -8.95 12.36 -26.47
N SER A 36 -10.06 11.80 -26.00
CA SER A 36 -10.49 11.99 -24.62
C SER A 36 -9.67 11.04 -23.75
N ARG A 37 -8.48 11.51 -23.32
CA ARG A 37 -7.75 10.94 -22.18
C ARG A 37 -8.74 10.86 -21.02
N ALA A 38 -9.25 9.66 -20.76
CA ALA A 38 -9.95 9.36 -19.53
C ALA A 38 -8.93 9.49 -18.40
N ALA A 39 -8.89 10.67 -17.77
CA ALA A 39 -8.24 10.85 -16.49
C ALA A 39 -8.90 9.86 -15.54
N THR A 40 -8.20 8.77 -15.26
CA THR A 40 -8.59 7.78 -14.28
C THR A 40 -8.26 8.42 -12.93
N ASP A 41 -9.18 9.25 -12.44
CA ASP A 41 -9.16 9.75 -11.06
C ASP A 41 -9.48 8.57 -10.14
N VAL A 42 -8.44 7.75 -9.92
CA VAL A 42 -8.43 6.71 -8.91
C VAL A 42 -8.18 7.43 -7.58
N ALA A 43 -9.23 8.02 -7.03
CA ALA A 43 -9.26 8.48 -5.66
C ALA A 43 -9.23 7.25 -4.74
N ILE A 44 -8.03 6.76 -4.44
CA ILE A 44 -7.82 5.74 -3.40
C ILE A 44 -7.99 6.44 -2.05
N ALA A 45 -9.24 6.65 -1.63
CA ALA A 45 -9.56 6.92 -0.25
C ALA A 45 -9.39 5.63 0.56
N VAL A 46 -8.14 5.25 0.81
CA VAL A 46 -7.80 4.20 1.78
C VAL A 46 -7.44 4.91 3.07
N ALA A 47 -8.47 5.28 3.83
CA ALA A 47 -8.36 5.24 5.28
C ALA A 47 -8.41 3.76 5.68
N ALA A 48 -7.35 3.00 5.36
CA ALA A 48 -7.17 1.70 5.97
C ALA A 48 -6.94 1.95 7.46
N ASP A 49 -7.76 1.31 8.28
CA ASP A 49 -7.36 0.95 9.62
C ASP A 49 -6.15 0.02 9.43
N GLN A 50 -4.95 0.60 9.44
CA GLN A 50 -3.72 -0.11 9.14
C GLN A 50 -3.37 -0.93 10.36
N ASP A 51 -3.37 -2.25 10.20
CA ASP A 51 -2.83 -3.16 11.19
C ASP A 51 -1.32 -2.93 11.31
N ASP A 52 -0.97 -1.99 12.19
CA ASP A 52 0.40 -1.59 12.48
C ASP A 52 1.11 -2.57 13.42
N SER A 53 0.46 -3.69 13.79
CA SER A 53 1.05 -4.72 14.67
C SER A 53 2.33 -5.33 14.08
N GLN A 54 2.42 -5.40 12.75
CA GLN A 54 3.60 -5.89 12.03
C GLN A 54 4.86 -5.04 12.26
N TYR A 55 4.72 -3.78 12.71
CA TYR A 55 5.85 -2.86 12.89
C TYR A 55 6.35 -2.78 14.33
N GLY A 56 6.03 -3.77 15.17
CA GLY A 56 6.45 -3.80 16.57
C GLY A 56 5.83 -2.69 17.42
N GLY A 57 4.73 -2.08 16.94
CA GLY A 57 4.04 -0.97 17.61
C GLY A 57 4.68 0.41 17.40
N ILE A 58 4.06 1.42 18.00
CA ILE A 58 4.48 2.82 17.87
C ILE A 58 5.59 3.13 18.88
N LYS A 59 6.76 3.55 18.38
CA LYS A 59 7.87 4.03 19.19
C LYS A 59 7.66 5.46 19.65
N LYS A 60 7.20 6.33 18.73
CA LYS A 60 6.97 7.76 19.00
C LYS A 60 5.92 8.29 18.03
N GLN A 61 5.08 9.20 18.51
CA GLN A 61 4.09 9.90 17.68
C GLN A 61 4.05 11.37 18.06
N TYR A 62 3.96 12.25 17.06
CA TYR A 62 3.84 13.69 17.27
C TYR A 62 3.18 14.39 16.08
N LEU A 63 2.71 15.62 16.30
CA LEU A 63 2.02 16.43 15.31
C LEU A 63 2.80 17.72 15.02
N VAL A 64 3.08 18.00 13.74
CA VAL A 64 3.74 19.23 13.30
C VAL A 64 2.93 19.85 12.18
N LYS A 65 2.35 21.04 12.38
CA LYS A 65 1.57 21.76 11.35
C LYS A 65 0.52 20.86 10.66
N ALA A 66 -0.27 20.13 11.46
CA ALA A 66 -1.25 19.14 11.02
C ALA A 66 -0.68 17.87 10.33
N CYS A 67 0.64 17.71 10.25
CA CYS A 67 1.29 16.47 9.82
C CYS A 67 1.54 15.56 11.02
N LYS A 68 0.81 14.45 11.10
CA LYS A 68 0.98 13.41 12.12
C LYS A 68 2.11 12.49 11.69
N VAL A 69 3.18 12.50 12.48
CA VAL A 69 4.34 11.63 12.30
C VAL A 69 4.23 10.47 13.28
N THR A 70 4.23 9.26 12.75
CA THR A 70 4.29 8.01 13.51
C THR A 70 5.60 7.31 13.18
N ILE A 71 6.42 7.11 14.21
CA ILE A 71 7.66 6.34 14.15
C ILE A 71 7.35 4.99 14.78
N TYR A 72 7.46 3.91 14.01
CA TYR A 72 7.29 2.55 14.53
C TYR A 72 8.60 1.98 15.07
N ASN A 73 8.52 0.88 15.83
CA ASN A 73 9.71 0.20 16.35
C ASN A 73 10.48 -0.48 15.22
N ASP A 74 9.80 -1.26 14.39
CA ASP A 74 10.39 -2.13 13.35
C ASP A 74 9.83 -1.81 11.96
N GLY A 75 9.32 -0.59 11.77
CA GLY A 75 8.65 -0.16 10.55
C GLY A 75 9.13 1.19 10.04
N PRO A 76 8.61 1.62 8.88
CA PRO A 76 8.97 2.90 8.28
C PRO A 76 8.46 4.07 9.12
N ILE A 77 8.88 5.30 8.81
CA ILE A 77 8.20 6.48 9.37
C ILE A 77 6.97 6.78 8.51
N ARG A 78 5.81 6.89 9.14
CA ARG A 78 4.57 7.33 8.48
C ARG A 78 4.33 8.81 8.76
N MET A 79 4.11 9.59 7.71
CA MET A 79 3.77 11.01 7.81
C MET A 79 2.51 11.30 7.00
N VAL A 80 1.42 11.61 7.69
CA VAL A 80 0.14 11.90 7.05
C VAL A 80 -0.53 13.11 7.70
N ASN A 81 -1.21 13.92 6.91
CA ASN A 81 -2.02 15.00 7.44
C ASN A 81 -3.14 14.40 8.31
N GLU A 82 -3.29 14.90 9.52
CA GLU A 82 -4.25 14.36 10.49
C GLU A 82 -5.70 14.41 10.00
N LYS A 83 -6.05 15.43 9.22
CA LYS A 83 -7.42 15.64 8.73
C LYS A 83 -7.67 14.99 7.38
N THR A 84 -6.71 15.11 6.45
CA THR A 84 -6.91 14.65 5.07
C THR A 84 -6.37 13.26 4.82
N GLY A 85 -5.55 12.71 5.72
CA GLY A 85 -4.86 11.43 5.54
C GLY A 85 -3.81 11.43 4.43
N GLN A 86 -3.61 12.55 3.73
CA GLN A 86 -2.66 12.65 2.62
C GLN A 86 -1.22 12.70 3.14
N PRO A 87 -0.23 12.20 2.36
CA PRO A 87 1.18 12.33 2.72
C PRO A 87 1.57 13.79 2.98
N CYS A 88 2.42 14.00 3.97
CA CYS A 88 2.97 15.31 4.31
C CYS A 88 4.42 15.17 4.74
N ASN A 89 5.16 16.29 4.72
CA ASN A 89 6.53 16.34 5.17
C ASN A 89 6.62 17.04 6.53
N ALA A 90 7.32 16.41 7.46
CA ALA A 90 7.62 16.98 8.77
C ALA A 90 9.07 16.63 9.17
N PRO A 91 9.68 17.43 10.06
CA PRO A 91 11.02 17.13 10.58
C PRO A 91 11.03 15.78 11.30
N ILE A 92 12.06 14.97 11.04
CA ILE A 92 12.35 13.72 11.75
C ILE A 92 13.37 14.05 12.87
N PRO A 93 13.26 13.46 14.07
CA PRO A 93 14.27 13.65 15.12
C PRO A 93 15.66 13.26 14.62
N GLU A 94 16.67 14.07 14.94
CA GLU A 94 18.05 13.85 14.50
C GLU A 94 18.64 12.54 15.02
N ASP A 95 18.16 12.07 16.17
CA ASP A 95 18.56 10.81 16.81
C ASP A 95 17.81 9.58 16.26
N HIS A 96 16.97 9.74 15.23
CA HIS A 96 16.28 8.61 14.60
C HIS A 96 17.23 7.76 13.77
N GLN A 97 17.38 6.50 14.15
CA GLN A 97 18.14 5.50 13.39
C GLN A 97 17.22 4.84 12.35
N PHE A 98 17.54 5.03 11.06
CA PHE A 98 16.81 4.43 9.94
C PHE A 98 17.15 2.95 9.71
N SER A 99 18.30 2.52 10.20
CA SER A 99 18.74 1.12 10.15
C SER A 99 19.09 0.66 11.56
N LYS A 100 18.87 -0.63 11.81
CA LYS A 100 19.20 -1.28 13.08
C LYS A 100 20.32 -2.26 12.87
N THR A 101 21.31 -2.27 13.76
CA THR A 101 22.32 -3.34 13.78
C THR A 101 21.66 -4.69 14.06
N THR A 102 21.85 -5.65 13.18
CA THR A 102 21.31 -7.01 13.30
C THR A 102 22.34 -7.96 13.90
N ARG A 103 23.59 -7.87 13.44
CA ARG A 103 24.71 -8.66 13.97
C ARG A 103 26.03 -7.92 13.82
N THR A 104 26.91 -8.18 14.78
CA THR A 104 28.33 -7.80 14.69
C THR A 104 29.16 -9.03 14.97
N TYR A 105 30.11 -9.34 14.08
CA TYR A 105 30.97 -10.52 14.20
C TYR A 105 32.36 -10.25 13.61
N GLN A 106 33.34 -11.06 14.00
CA GLN A 106 34.68 -11.00 13.42
C GLN A 106 34.81 -12.04 12.30
N GLU A 107 35.33 -11.61 11.15
CA GLU A 107 35.64 -12.47 10.01
C GLU A 107 36.98 -12.01 9.40
N ASN A 108 37.94 -12.95 9.28
CA ASN A 108 39.28 -12.70 8.71
C ASN A 108 40.06 -11.51 9.34
N GLY A 109 39.87 -11.28 10.64
CA GLY A 109 40.48 -10.16 11.38
C GLY A 109 39.79 -8.81 11.17
N CYS A 110 38.66 -8.77 10.46
CA CYS A 110 37.84 -7.58 10.29
C CYS A 110 36.55 -7.72 11.10
N MET A 111 36.06 -6.62 11.66
CA MET A 111 34.76 -6.52 12.29
C MET A 111 33.70 -6.23 11.24
N ILE A 112 32.76 -7.15 11.04
CA ILE A 112 31.60 -6.95 10.16
C ILE A 112 30.41 -6.57 11.03
N THR A 113 29.74 -5.48 10.67
CA THR A 113 28.48 -5.03 11.29
C THR A 113 27.41 -5.00 10.23
N GLU A 114 26.35 -5.77 10.43
CA GLU A 114 25.20 -5.80 9.54
C GLU A 114 24.06 -4.98 10.10
N PHE A 115 23.29 -4.41 9.19
CA PHE A 115 22.16 -3.56 9.47
C PHE A 115 20.94 -4.03 8.69
N ALA A 116 19.76 -3.85 9.26
CA ALA A 116 18.49 -4.00 8.55
C ALA A 116 17.72 -2.69 8.61
N ALA A 117 17.23 -2.26 7.45
CA ALA A 117 16.25 -1.20 7.33
C ALA A 117 14.82 -1.77 7.45
N ALA A 118 13.84 -0.89 7.68
CA ALA A 118 12.44 -1.27 7.84
C ALA A 118 11.78 -1.83 6.57
N ASP A 119 12.37 -1.59 5.40
CA ASP A 119 11.95 -2.15 4.10
C ASP A 119 12.54 -3.55 3.84
N GLY A 120 13.29 -4.10 4.80
CA GLY A 120 13.96 -5.40 4.69
C GLY A 120 15.25 -5.36 3.87
N VAL A 121 15.68 -4.18 3.39
CA VAL A 121 16.99 -4.04 2.75
C VAL A 121 18.06 -4.09 3.83
N GLY A 122 19.01 -5.01 3.64
CA GLY A 122 20.17 -5.16 4.52
C GLY A 122 21.38 -4.40 3.97
N ASP A 123 22.22 -3.90 4.88
CA ASP A 123 23.53 -3.32 4.56
C ASP A 123 24.58 -3.91 5.52
N ALA A 124 25.85 -3.86 5.14
CA ALA A 124 26.95 -4.35 5.96
C ALA A 124 28.18 -3.44 5.85
N MET A 125 28.75 -3.09 7.01
CA MET A 125 30.02 -2.38 7.11
C MET A 125 31.12 -3.34 7.55
N MET A 126 32.29 -3.22 6.95
CA MET A 126 33.48 -3.98 7.30
C MET A 126 34.58 -3.02 7.79
N ASP A 127 35.05 -3.22 9.02
CA ASP A 127 36.17 -2.50 9.63
C ASP A 127 37.35 -3.44 9.86
N CYS A 128 38.41 -3.26 9.07
CA CYS A 128 39.66 -4.04 9.16
C CYS A 128 40.78 -3.26 9.89
N SER A 129 40.48 -2.17 10.59
CA SER A 129 41.50 -1.31 11.21
C SER A 129 42.30 -2.00 12.32
N GLN A 130 41.81 -3.12 12.84
CA GLN A 130 42.47 -3.93 13.87
C GLN A 130 43.24 -5.14 13.32
N LYS A 131 43.45 -5.20 12.00
CA LYS A 131 44.20 -6.27 11.34
C LYS A 131 45.71 -6.04 11.38
#